data_AF-S5ZU44-F1
#
_entry.id   AF-S5ZU44-F1
#
_cell.length_a   1.000
_cell.length_b   1.000
_cell.length_c   1.000
_cell.angle_alpha   90.00
_cell.angle_beta   90.00
_cell.angle_gamma   90.00
#
_symmetry.space_group_name_H-M   'P 1'
#
loop_
_entity.id
_entity.type
_entity.pdbx_description
1 polymer ?
#
loop_
_entity_poly.entity_id
_entity_poly.type
_entity_poly.pdbx_seq_one_letter_code
_entity_poly.pdbx_strand_id
1 'polypeptide(L)' 'MVTIACTEGVPRNPLERLDLLDECLWVAPRVEPLVVSLEEFFKFWKRNPAIIDAMQSGVVLLDNIGLKDYLSKMRRASF' A
#
# COMPACT_ATOMS: atom_id res chain seq x y z
N MET A 1 -4.05 0.46 -12.51
CA MET A 1 -4.65 0.19 -11.18
C MET A 1 -3.56 -0.50 -10.38
N VAL A 2 -3.03 0.17 -9.37
CA VAL A 2 -1.94 -0.32 -8.51
C VAL A 2 -2.54 -0.72 -7.16
N THR A 3 -2.11 -1.84 -6.59
CA THR A 3 -2.53 -2.25 -5.25
C THR A 3 -1.45 -1.84 -4.27
N ILE A 4 -1.81 -1.23 -3.14
CA ILE A 4 -0.86 -1.02 -2.04
C ILE A 4 -1.09 -2.10 -1.00
N ALA A 5 -0.01 -2.80 -0.62
CA ALA A 5 0.04 -3.63 0.57
C ALA A 5 0.92 -2.90 1.61
N CYS A 6 0.31 -2.49 2.71
CA CYS A 6 1.05 -1.87 3.81
C CYS A 6 1.15 -2.84 4.98
N THR A 7 2.31 -2.83 5.64
CA THR A 7 2.59 -3.61 6.85
C THR A 7 3.46 -2.79 7.80
N GLU A 8 3.32 -2.99 9.11
CA GLU A 8 4.17 -2.34 10.14
C GLU A 8 5.66 -2.60 9.90
N GLY A 9 5.99 -3.77 9.34
CA GLY A 9 7.33 -4.13 8.91
C GLY A 9 7.28 -4.91 7.60
N VAL A 10 8.00 -4.42 6.60
CA VAL A 10 8.22 -5.18 5.36
C VAL A 10 9.36 -6.17 5.63
N PRO A 11 9.14 -7.49 5.48
CA PRO A 11 10.20 -8.49 5.68
C PRO A 11 11.44 -8.13 4.86
N ARG A 12 12.66 -8.38 5.37
CA ARG A 12 13.88 -8.13 4.57
C ARG A 12 14.09 -9.20 3.50
N ASN A 13 13.60 -10.41 3.77
CA ASN A 13 13.69 -11.56 2.89
C ASN A 13 12.69 -11.40 1.71
N PRO A 14 13.15 -11.45 0.45
CA PRO A 14 12.28 -11.36 -0.71
C PRO A 14 11.22 -12.48 -0.79
N LEU A 15 11.52 -13.68 -0.29
CA LEU A 15 10.56 -14.79 -0.30
C LEU A 15 9.40 -14.54 0.67
N GLU A 16 9.70 -14.10 1.89
CA GLU A 16 8.69 -13.73 2.89
C GLU A 16 7.83 -12.53 2.43
N ARG A 17 8.38 -11.64 1.61
CA ARG A 17 7.57 -10.58 0.96
C ARG A 17 6.60 -11.14 -0.06
N LEU A 18 7.00 -12.19 -0.79
CA LEU A 18 6.15 -12.84 -1.77
C LEU A 18 4.95 -13.51 -1.07
N ASP A 19 5.17 -14.13 0.08
CA ASP A 19 4.12 -14.75 0.88
C ASP A 19 3.04 -13.75 1.30
N LEU A 20 3.45 -12.52 1.69
CA LEU A 20 2.50 -11.42 1.99
C LEU A 20 1.69 -10.98 0.77
N LEU A 21 2.24 -11.17 -0.43
CA LEU A 21 1.62 -10.76 -1.67
C LEU A 21 0.77 -11.86 -2.30
N ASP A 22 0.92 -13.11 -1.88
CA ASP A 22 0.25 -14.24 -2.52
C ASP A 22 -1.28 -14.04 -2.52
N GLU A 23 -1.87 -13.71 -1.37
CA GLU A 23 -3.30 -13.39 -1.28
C GLU A 23 -3.70 -12.19 -2.16
N CYS A 24 -2.86 -11.15 -2.24
CA CYS A 24 -3.11 -9.99 -3.10
C CYS A 24 -3.11 -10.38 -4.59
N LEU A 25 -2.17 -11.23 -4.99
CA LEU A 25 -2.03 -11.70 -6.37
C LEU A 25 -3.18 -12.63 -6.75
N TRP A 26 -3.71 -13.41 -5.81
CA TRP A 26 -4.92 -14.22 -6.04
C TRP A 26 -6.17 -13.36 -6.24
N VAL A 27 -6.35 -12.33 -5.42
CA VAL A 27 -7.53 -11.44 -5.49
C VAL A 27 -7.45 -10.49 -6.70
N ALA A 28 -6.25 -10.03 -7.08
CA ALA A 28 -6.04 -9.07 -8.15
C ALA A 28 -4.82 -9.43 -9.02
N PRO A 29 -4.87 -10.52 -9.82
CA PRO A 29 -3.71 -11.08 -10.53
C PRO A 29 -3.15 -10.21 -11.65
N ARG A 30 -3.89 -9.18 -12.09
CA ARG A 30 -3.45 -8.23 -13.14
C ARG A 30 -2.94 -6.91 -12.59
N VAL A 31 -2.85 -6.80 -11.27
CA VAL A 31 -2.43 -5.59 -10.59
C VAL A 31 -1.04 -5.81 -10.03
N GLU A 32 -0.14 -4.87 -10.31
CA GLU A 32 1.19 -4.86 -9.71
C GLU A 32 1.08 -4.38 -8.26
N PRO A 33 1.48 -5.22 -7.27
CA PRO A 33 1.42 -4.83 -5.88
C PRO A 33 2.63 -3.97 -5.50
N LEU A 34 2.36 -2.87 -4.80
CA LEU A 34 3.34 -2.00 -4.21
C LEU A 34 3.40 -2.28 -2.70
N VAL A 35 4.51 -2.88 -2.25
CA VAL A 35 4.77 -3.11 -0.82
C VAL A 35 5.55 -1.95 -0.26
N VAL A 36 4.99 -1.25 0.71
CA VAL A 36 5.64 -0.13 1.39
C VAL A 36 5.36 -0.20 2.88
N SER A 37 6.40 0.01 3.69
CA SER A 37 6.21 0.22 5.13
C SER A 37 5.52 1.57 5.40
N LEU A 38 4.94 1.71 6.59
CA LEU A 38 4.38 2.98 7.07
C LEU A 38 5.37 4.14 7.00
N GLU A 39 6.62 3.88 7.43
CA GLU A 39 7.67 4.89 7.42
C GLU A 39 8.03 5.32 6.00
N GLU A 40 8.22 4.36 5.09
CA GLU A 40 8.48 4.64 3.67
C GLU A 40 7.31 5.37 3.02
N PHE A 41 6.08 4.98 3.34
CA PHE A 41 4.89 5.66 2.87
C PHE A 41 4.93 7.14 3.28
N PHE A 42 5.09 7.46 4.57
CA PHE A 42 5.17 8.86 5.01
C PHE A 42 6.34 9.65 4.43
N LYS A 43 7.46 8.97 4.20
CA LYS A 43 8.65 9.58 3.61
C LYS A 43 8.47 9.90 2.13
N PHE A 44 7.74 9.07 1.39
CA PHE A 44 7.72 9.10 -0.07
C PHE A 44 6.34 9.36 -0.71
N TRP A 45 5.24 9.44 0.04
CA TRP A 45 3.89 9.54 -0.54
C TRP A 45 3.65 10.76 -1.43
N LYS A 46 4.41 11.86 -1.26
CA LYS A 46 4.35 13.05 -2.14
C LYS A 46 5.37 13.04 -3.28
N ARG A 47 6.30 12.08 -3.30
CA ARG A 47 7.47 12.09 -4.20
C ARG A 47 7.54 10.86 -5.08
N ASN A 48 6.97 9.74 -4.66
CA ASN A 48 6.96 8.49 -5.40
C ASN A 48 5.69 8.42 -6.27
N PRO A 49 5.82 8.47 -7.61
CA PRO A 49 4.66 8.44 -8.52
C PRO A 49 3.78 7.20 -8.35
N ALA A 50 4.37 6.04 -8.02
CA ALA A 50 3.61 4.80 -7.81
C ALA A 50 2.75 4.88 -6.54
N ILE A 51 3.27 5.49 -5.47
CA ILE A 51 2.49 5.72 -4.25
C ILE A 51 1.37 6.74 -4.51
N ILE A 52 1.66 7.80 -5.26
CA ILE A 52 0.66 8.82 -5.62
C ILE A 52 -0.47 8.22 -6.47
N ASP A 53 -0.12 7.47 -7.52
CA ASP A 53 -1.12 6.82 -8.37
C ASP A 53 -1.96 5.84 -7.56
N ALA A 54 -1.33 5.01 -6.75
CA ALA A 54 -2.03 4.05 -5.91
C ALA A 54 -2.92 4.74 -4.84
N MET A 55 -2.54 5.93 -4.38
CA MET A 55 -3.38 6.76 -3.49
C MET A 55 -4.58 7.40 -4.20
N GLN A 56 -4.46 7.72 -5.48
CA GLN A 56 -5.51 8.38 -6.26
C GLN A 56 -6.47 7.39 -6.91
N SER A 57 -5.95 6.27 -7.39
CA SER A 57 -6.62 5.34 -8.30
C SER A 57 -6.48 3.87 -7.89
N GLY A 58 -5.68 3.60 -6.85
CA GLY A 58 -5.37 2.23 -6.40
C GLY A 58 -6.40 1.62 -5.46
N VAL A 59 -6.23 0.31 -5.24
CA VAL A 59 -7.04 -0.47 -4.30
C VAL A 59 -6.14 -0.91 -3.15
N VAL A 60 -6.53 -0.60 -1.91
CA VAL A 60 -5.82 -1.09 -0.72
C VAL A 60 -6.35 -2.48 -0.41
N LEU A 61 -5.54 -3.52 -0.62
CA LEU A 61 -5.95 -4.92 -0.41
C LEU A 61 -5.53 -5.47 0.96
N LEU A 62 -4.36 -5.08 1.46
CA LEU A 62 -3.87 -5.46 2.79
C LEU A 62 -3.61 -4.20 3.60
N ASP A 63 -4.41 -4.04 4.66
CA ASP A 63 -4.37 -2.92 5.58
C ASP A 63 -4.44 -3.38 7.04
N ASN A 64 -3.41 -4.09 7.49
CA ASN A 64 -3.29 -4.52 8.89
C ASN A 64 -2.98 -3.35 9.86
N ILE A 65 -2.85 -2.13 9.35
CA ILE A 65 -2.45 -0.92 10.09
C ILE A 65 -3.50 0.21 10.05
N GLY A 66 -4.64 -0.01 9.39
CA GLY A 66 -5.71 1.00 9.27
C GLY A 66 -5.34 2.22 8.42
N LEU A 67 -4.44 2.07 7.44
CA LEU A 67 -4.08 3.07 6.44
C LEU A 67 -5.31 3.63 5.72
N LYS A 68 -6.30 2.79 5.37
CA LYS A 68 -7.56 3.22 4.74
C LYS A 68 -8.32 4.20 5.63
N ASP A 69 -8.40 3.91 6.93
CA ASP A 69 -9.03 4.77 7.92
C ASP A 69 -8.24 6.07 8.12
N TYR A 70 -6.90 5.96 8.20
CA TYR A 70 -6.00 7.10 8.31
C TYR A 70 -6.14 8.06 7.11
N LEU A 71 -6.18 7.53 5.89
CA LEU A 71 -6.36 8.29 4.66
C LEU A 71 -7.75 8.91 4.57
N SER A 72 -8.79 8.19 5.02
CA SER A 72 -10.16 8.74 5.07
C SER A 72 -10.26 9.96 6.00
N LYS A 73 -9.51 9.96 7.11
CA LYS A 73 -9.42 11.09 8.05
C LYS A 73 -8.64 12.26 7.46
N MET A 74 -7.53 11.99 6.78
CA MET A 74 -6.72 13.04 6.12
C MET A 74 -7.48 13.75 5.00
N ARG A 75 -8.27 13.01 4.20
CA ARG A 75 -9.10 13.59 3.14
C ARG A 75 -10.17 14.54 3.68
N ARG A 76 -10.74 14.24 4.85
CA ARG A 76 -11.74 15.10 5.52
C ARG A 76 -11.13 16.37 6.13
N ALA A 77 -9.85 16.35 6.49
CA ALA A 77 -9.15 17.50 7.06
C ALA A 77 -8.66 18.53 6.02
N SER A 78 -8.81 18.23 4.73
CA SER A 78 -8.34 19.09 3.63
C SER A 78 -9.47 19.86 2.92
N PHE A 79 -10.67 19.92 3.52
CA PHE A 79 -11.83 20.69 3.07
C PHE A 79 -12.28 21.66 4.16
#